data_AF-A0A3N5N5H5-F1
#
_entry.id   AF-A0A3N5N5H5-F1
#
_cell.length_a   1.000
_cell.length_b   1.000
_cell.length_c   1.000
_cell.angle_alpha   90.00
_cell.angle_beta   90.00
_cell.angle_gamma   90.00
#
_symmetry.space_group_name_H-M   'P 1'
#
loop_
_entity.id
_entity.type
_entity.pdbx_description
1 polymer ?
#
loop_
_entity_poly.entity_id
_entity_poly.type
_entity_poly.pdbx_seq_one_letter_code
_entity_poly.pdbx_strand_id
1 'polypeptide(L)' 'MADPELCKRGYSRDHRPDCVQVNIALVVTREGMPLGYEIFPGNTVDVSTVDQIVGSMEARVVA' A
#
# COMPACT_ATOMS: atom_id res chain seq x y z
N MET A 1 3.74 -6.93 18.20
CA MET A 1 4.87 -6.12 17.72
C MET A 1 4.58 -5.76 16.28
N ALA A 2 4.92 -4.55 15.82
CA ALA A 2 4.70 -4.16 14.42
C ALA A 2 5.55 -5.05 13.49
N ASP A 3 5.03 -5.41 12.31
CA ASP A 3 5.73 -6.27 11.35
C ASP A 3 7.00 -5.56 10.86
N PRO A 4 8.22 -6.05 11.18
CA PRO A 4 9.46 -5.41 10.78
C PRO A 4 9.64 -5.31 9.27
N GLU A 5 9.00 -6.18 8.49
CA GLU A 5 9.11 -6.20 7.03
C GLU A 5 8.28 -5.10 6.37
N LEU A 6 7.13 -4.76 6.96
CA LEU A 6 6.25 -3.70 6.46
C LEU A 6 6.58 -2.34 7.09
N CYS A 7 6.86 -2.32 8.39
CA CYS A 7 7.06 -1.09 9.14
C CYS A 7 8.49 -0.55 8.95
N LYS A 8 8.74 0.10 7.82
CA LYS A 8 10.03 0.71 7.46
C LYS A 8 9.97 2.24 7.58
N ARG A 9 11.12 2.86 7.85
CA ARG A 9 11.29 4.32 7.81
C ARG A 9 11.52 4.76 6.35
N GLY A 10 10.90 5.86 5.95
CA GLY A 10 10.97 6.39 4.58
C GLY A 10 10.63 7.87 4.53
N TYR A 11 10.29 8.36 3.33
CA TYR A 11 9.81 9.73 3.16
C TYR A 11 8.47 9.92 3.88
N SER A 12 8.44 10.78 4.89
CA SER A 12 7.24 11.07 5.67
C SER A 12 6.52 12.30 5.14
N ARG A 13 5.33 12.12 4.57
CA ARG A 13 4.44 13.25 4.22
C ARG A 13 4.00 14.07 5.43
N ASP A 14 3.89 13.40 6.59
CA ASP A 14 3.50 14.04 7.86
C ASP A 14 4.66 14.69 8.62
N HIS A 15 5.86 14.78 8.03
CA HIS A 15 7.07 15.31 8.68
C HIS A 15 7.45 14.59 10.00
N ARG A 16 7.21 13.26 10.07
CA ARG A 16 7.51 12.39 11.22
C ARG A 16 8.60 11.37 10.88
N PRO A 17 9.87 11.79 10.74
CA PRO A 17 10.98 10.87 10.45
C PRO A 17 11.29 9.91 11.60
N ASP A 18 10.74 10.16 12.79
CA ASP A 18 10.86 9.35 14.00
C ASP A 18 9.99 8.08 13.96
N CYS A 19 8.95 8.06 13.11
CA CYS A 19 7.99 6.97 12.98
C CYS A 19 8.33 6.01 11.84
N VAL A 20 8.01 4.73 12.04
CA VAL A 20 7.88 3.75 10.96
C VAL A 20 6.54 3.94 10.25
N GLN A 21 6.48 3.59 8.96
CA GLN A 21 5.29 3.74 8.13
C GLN A 21 4.99 2.45 7.38
N VAL A 22 3.80 2.39 6.79
CA VAL A 22 3.41 1.39 5.79
C VAL A 22 2.70 2.13 4.66
N ASN A 23 2.80 1.60 3.44
CA ASN A 23 1.98 2.08 2.33
C ASN A 23 0.78 1.14 2.17
N ILE A 24 -0.40 1.72 2.02
CA ILE A 24 -1.64 0.97 1.79
C ILE A 24 -2.15 1.35 0.41
N ALA A 25 -2.06 0.42 -0.54
CA ALA A 25 -2.76 0.58 -1.81
C ALA A 25 -4.19 0.09 -1.62
N LEU A 26 -5.15 0.96 -1.89
CA LEU A 26 -6.57 0.67 -1.78
C LEU A 26 -7.19 0.76 -3.17
N VAL A 27 -7.90 -0.29 -3.57
CA VAL A 27 -8.69 -0.25 -4.79
C VAL A 27 -10.15 -0.10 -4.43
N VAL A 28 -10.80 0.85 -5.10
CA VAL A 28 -12.17 1.24 -4.86
C VAL A 28 -12.95 1.28 -6.16
N THR A 29 -14.27 1.14 -6.06
CA THR A 29 -15.17 1.52 -7.16
C THR A 29 -15.11 3.02 -7.40
N ARG A 30 -15.68 3.49 -8.52
CA ARG A 30 -15.79 4.93 -8.80
C ARG A 30 -16.59 5.70 -7.75
N GLU A 31 -17.48 5.03 -7.03
CA GLU A 31 -18.28 5.57 -5.93
C GLU A 31 -17.52 5.54 -4.59
N GLY A 32 -16.29 5.01 -4.57
CA GLY A 32 -15.45 4.93 -3.37
C GLY A 32 -15.65 3.66 -2.53
N MET A 33 -16.40 2.66 -3.03
CA MET A 33 -16.59 1.41 -2.29
C MET A 33 -15.33 0.53 -2.38
N PRO A 34 -14.73 0.09 -1.26
CA PRO A 34 -13.50 -0.70 -1.28
C PRO A 34 -13.71 -2.08 -1.89
N LEU A 35 -12.84 -2.45 -2.83
CA LEU A 35 -12.78 -3.76 -3.47
C LEU A 35 -11.68 -4.63 -2.87
N GLY A 36 -10.59 -4.02 -2.43
CA GLY A 36 -9.45 -4.72 -1.84
C GLY A 36 -8.31 -3.78 -1.48
N TYR A 37 -7.34 -4.30 -0.74
CA TYR A 37 -6.14 -3.57 -0.34
C TYR A 37 -4.91 -4.46 -0.34
N GLU A 38 -3.73 -3.84 -0.45
CA GLU A 38 -2.43 -4.48 -0.27
C GLU A 38 -1.54 -3.55 0.55
N ILE A 39 -0.72 -4.14 1.44
CA ILE A 39 0.16 -3.41 2.34
C ILE A 39 1.61 -3.60 1.87
N PHE A 40 2.32 -2.49 1.72
CA PHE A 40 3.70 -2.44 1.27
C PHE A 40 4.60 -1.83 2.37
N PRO A 41 5.92 -2.11 2.32
CA PRO A 41 6.87 -1.45 3.19
C PRO A 41 6.76 0.08 3.13
N GLY A 42 6.83 0.77 4.27
CA GLY A 42 6.65 2.23 4.33
C GLY A 42 7.67 3.08 3.59
N ASN A 43 8.79 2.47 3.14
CA ASN A 43 9.80 3.10 2.30
C ASN A 43 9.60 2.81 0.81
N THR A 44 8.51 2.14 0.42
CA THR A 44 8.13 1.93 -0.98
C THR A 44 7.71 3.25 -1.60
N VAL A 45 8.06 3.47 -2.87
CA VAL A 45 7.55 4.62 -3.63
C VAL A 45 6.08 4.35 -3.95
N ASP A 46 5.18 5.22 -3.52
CA ASP A 46 3.74 5.04 -3.63
C ASP A 46 3.25 4.94 -5.08
N VAL A 47 3.87 5.64 -6.03
CA VAL A 47 3.50 5.48 -7.45
C VAL A 47 3.82 4.09 -8.02
N SER A 48 4.75 3.33 -7.43
CA SER A 48 5.09 1.99 -7.93
C SER A 48 4.13 0.90 -7.45
N THR A 49 3.24 1.18 -6.49
CA THR A 49 2.33 0.16 -5.93
C THR A 49 1.10 -0.08 -6.82
N VAL A 50 0.78 0.85 -7.73
CA VAL A 50 -0.42 0.79 -8.57
C VAL A 50 -0.39 -0.40 -9.53
N ASP A 51 0.69 -0.56 -10.29
CA ASP A 51 0.81 -1.66 -11.24
C ASP A 51 0.75 -3.03 -10.55
N GLN A 52 1.37 -3.15 -9.36
CA GLN A 52 1.34 -4.36 -8.56
C GLN A 52 -0.07 -4.71 -8.09
N ILE A 53 -0.79 -3.78 -7.46
CA ILE A 53 -2.13 -4.10 -6.93
C ILE A 53 -3.14 -4.35 -8.05
N VAL A 54 -3.02 -3.67 -9.19
CA VAL A 54 -3.87 -3.91 -10.37
C VAL A 54 -3.64 -5.33 -10.87
N GLY A 55 -2.39 -5.74 -11.09
CA GLY A 55 -2.07 -7.11 -11.49
C GLY A 55 -2.55 -8.17 -10.47
N SER A 56 -2.35 -7.91 -9.18
CA SER A 56 -2.87 -8.75 -8.09
C SER A 56 -4.39 -8.88 -8.12
N MET A 57 -5.12 -7.82 -8.46
CA MET A 57 -6.58 -7.84 -8.52
C MET A 57 -7.12 -8.52 -9.78
N GLU A 58 -6.52 -8.28 -10.94
CA GLU A 58 -6.87 -8.99 -12.17
C GLU A 58 -6.73 -10.51 -11.98
N ALA A 59 -5.64 -10.96 -11.35
CA ALA A 59 -5.44 -12.36 -11.04
C ALA A 59 -6.51 -12.96 -10.09
N ARG A 60 -7.12 -12.14 -9.22
CA ARG A 60 -8.16 -12.58 -8.28
C ARG A 60 -9.55 -12.62 -8.89
N VAL A 61 -9.83 -11.79 -9.90
CA VAL A 61 -11.14 -11.71 -10.57
C VAL A 61 -11.29 -12.74 -11.69
N VAL A 62 -10.18 -13.25 -12.24
CA VAL A 62 -10.16 -14.27 -13.31
C VAL A 62 -10.00 -15.70 -12.76
N ALA A 63 -9.96 -15.88 -11.44
CA ALA A 63 -9.98 -17.18 -10.75
C ALA A 63 -11.40 -17.57 -10.32
#